data_AF-A0A951JPR1-F1
#
_entry.id   AF-A0A951JPR1-F1
#
_cell.length_a   1.000
_cell.length_b   1.000
_cell.length_c   1.000
_cell.angle_alpha   90.00
_cell.angle_beta   90.00
_cell.angle_gamma   90.00
#
_symmetry.space_group_name_H-M   'P 1'
#
loop_
_entity.id
_entity.type
_entity.pdbx_description
1 polymer ?
#
loop_
_entity_poly.entity_id
_entity_poly.type
_entity_poly.pdbx_seq_one_letter_code
_entity_poly.pdbx_strand_id
1 'polypeptide(L)'
;MQALPVQGLRFGLLSAGAPAVVSPLDAARRATLELAGSGHVTLTFELPTGLASRGGATLPLWFGPGDGRIVFARSSREIVFDPNEPVSFTLPPGLGSATVYLGGAAQPGAGQPPGEYTAAITVFLVVANTAT
;
A
#
# COMPACT_ATOMS: atom_id res chain seq x y z
N MET A 1 -9.52 4.88 16.71
CA MET A 1 -8.69 4.95 15.48
C MET A 1 -9.57 4.63 14.30
N GLN A 2 -9.47 5.40 13.22
CA GLN A 2 -10.20 5.19 11.97
C GLN A 2 -9.21 5.03 10.82
N ALA A 3 -9.52 4.12 9.89
CA ALA A 3 -8.78 3.92 8.66
C ALA A 3 -9.76 4.00 7.47
N LEU A 4 -9.43 4.82 6.47
CA LEU A 4 -10.26 5.05 5.29
C LEU A 4 -9.44 4.80 4.01
N PRO A 5 -9.75 3.76 3.23
CA PRO A 5 -9.13 3.58 1.93
C PRO A 5 -9.64 4.67 0.96
N VAL A 6 -8.71 5.44 0.38
CA VAL A 6 -9.02 6.53 -0.55
C VAL A 6 -8.82 6.10 -2.00
N GLN A 7 -7.75 5.32 -2.26
CA GLN A 7 -7.39 4.89 -3.61
C GLN A 7 -6.63 3.56 -3.58
N GLY A 8 -6.89 2.69 -4.54
CA GLY A 8 -6.10 1.47 -4.78
C GLY A 8 -4.86 1.71 -5.66
N LEU A 9 -3.87 0.83 -5.53
CA LEU A 9 -2.69 0.78 -6.39
C LEU A 9 -3.10 0.42 -7.82
N ARG A 10 -2.69 1.23 -8.80
CA ARG A 10 -2.99 1.00 -10.23
C ARG A 10 -1.72 1.08 -11.07
N PHE A 11 -1.48 0.05 -11.87
CA PHE A 11 -0.35 0.03 -12.80
C PHE A 11 -0.69 0.70 -14.15
N GLY A 12 -1.97 0.72 -14.52
CA GLY A 12 -2.45 1.24 -15.80
C GLY A 12 -2.34 0.20 -16.92
N LEU A 13 -2.17 0.68 -18.15
CA LEU A 13 -1.91 -0.20 -19.30
C LEU A 13 -0.48 -0.75 -19.21
N LEU A 14 -0.37 -2.07 -19.29
CA LEU A 14 0.89 -2.79 -19.26
C LEU A 14 1.11 -3.53 -20.58
N SER A 15 2.33 -3.45 -21.10
CA SER A 15 2.76 -4.25 -22.25
C SER A 15 3.25 -5.61 -21.77
N ALA A 16 2.92 -6.67 -22.51
CA ALA A 16 3.46 -8.01 -22.23
C ALA A 16 4.99 -8.00 -22.26
N GLY A 17 5.61 -8.65 -21.29
CA GLY A 17 7.07 -8.71 -21.13
C GLY A 17 7.75 -7.44 -20.61
N ALA A 18 7.00 -6.36 -20.35
CA ALA A 18 7.55 -5.10 -19.86
C ALA A 18 7.18 -4.87 -18.38
N PRO A 19 8.15 -4.93 -17.45
CA PRO A 19 7.91 -4.60 -16.05
C PRO A 19 7.47 -3.15 -15.87
N ALA A 20 6.66 -2.90 -14.87
CA ALA A 20 6.24 -1.56 -14.48
C ALA A 20 6.37 -1.37 -12.97
N VAL A 21 6.79 -0.17 -12.57
CA VAL A 21 6.93 0.22 -11.16
C VAL A 21 6.07 1.44 -10.90
N VAL A 22 5.38 1.42 -9.76
CA VAL A 22 4.65 2.56 -9.22
C VAL A 22 5.34 2.96 -7.92
N SER A 23 5.90 4.17 -7.90
CA SER A 23 6.47 4.73 -6.67
C SER A 23 5.36 5.11 -5.68
N PRO A 24 5.55 4.96 -4.35
CA PRO A 24 4.63 5.55 -3.37
C PRO A 24 4.57 7.08 -3.41
N LEU A 25 5.43 7.75 -4.20
CA LEU A 25 5.34 9.19 -4.46
C LEU A 25 4.43 9.53 -5.65
N ASP A 26 4.05 8.55 -6.48
CA ASP A 26 3.19 8.75 -7.64
C ASP A 26 1.72 8.90 -7.21
N ALA A 27 1.25 10.13 -7.05
CA ALA A 27 -0.09 10.43 -6.57
C ALA A 27 -1.21 9.91 -7.48
N ALA A 28 -0.95 9.75 -8.77
CA ALA A 28 -1.95 9.27 -9.71
C ALA A 28 -2.17 7.75 -9.61
N ARG A 29 -1.17 7.02 -9.10
CA ARG A 29 -1.13 5.56 -9.21
C ARG A 29 -0.97 4.79 -7.91
N ARG A 30 -0.37 5.37 -6.86
CA ARG A 30 -0.17 4.71 -5.56
C ARG A 30 -1.48 4.35 -4.87
N ALA A 31 -1.46 3.34 -3.99
CA ALA A 31 -2.55 3.19 -3.02
C ALA A 31 -2.47 4.29 -1.97
N THR A 32 -3.63 4.72 -1.45
CA THR A 32 -3.74 5.72 -0.39
C THR A 32 -4.72 5.26 0.66
N LEU A 33 -4.26 5.23 1.92
CA LEU A 33 -5.06 4.94 3.10
C LEU A 33 -4.88 6.10 4.10
N GLU A 34 -5.99 6.73 4.48
CA GLU A 34 -5.98 7.77 5.51
C GLU A 34 -6.23 7.16 6.88
N LEU A 35 -5.42 7.58 7.86
CA LEU A 35 -5.53 7.18 9.26
C LEU A 35 -5.82 8.42 10.10
N ALA A 36 -6.82 8.33 10.97
CA ALA A 36 -7.19 9.39 11.90
C ALA A 36 -7.40 8.82 13.31
N GLY A 37 -6.83 9.48 14.32
CA GLY A 37 -6.96 9.10 15.72
C GLY A 37 -5.69 9.37 16.51
N SER A 38 -5.48 8.62 17.58
CA SER A 38 -4.30 8.74 18.42
C SER A 38 -3.92 7.40 19.03
N GLY A 39 -2.66 7.25 19.41
CA GLY A 39 -2.12 6.05 20.05
C GLY A 39 -0.95 5.44 19.29
N HIS A 40 -0.44 4.33 19.83
CA HIS A 40 0.56 3.50 19.17
C HIS A 40 -0.13 2.58 18.18
N VAL A 41 0.29 2.64 16.92
CA VAL A 41 -0.29 1.94 15.79
C VAL A 41 0.75 1.00 15.20
N THR A 42 0.34 -0.23 14.92
CA THR A 42 1.09 -1.17 14.09
C THR A 42 0.25 -1.52 12.87
N LEU A 43 0.83 -1.36 11.69
CA LEU A 43 0.27 -1.79 10.42
C LEU A 43 0.97 -3.04 9.93
N THR A 44 0.17 -4.00 9.47
CA THR A 44 0.64 -5.18 8.73
C THR A 44 -0.16 -5.31 7.45
N PHE A 45 0.49 -5.73 6.37
CA PHE A 45 -0.13 -5.88 5.06
C PHE A 45 -0.15 -7.34 4.64
N GLU A 46 -1.29 -7.80 4.15
CA GLU A 46 -1.36 -9.01 3.34
C GLU A 46 -1.33 -8.58 1.88
N LEU A 47 -0.18 -8.80 1.25
CA LEU A 47 0.09 -8.36 -0.12
C LEU A 47 -0.18 -9.51 -1.09
N PRO A 48 -0.92 -9.26 -2.17
CA PRO A 48 -1.11 -10.26 -3.21
C PRO A 48 0.21 -10.49 -3.95
N THR A 49 0.57 -11.74 -4.20
CA THR A 49 1.75 -12.12 -5.01
C THR A 49 1.51 -11.93 -6.51
N GLY A 50 0.27 -11.67 -6.92
CA GLY A 50 -0.10 -11.42 -8.30
C GLY A 50 -1.53 -10.89 -8.43
N LEU A 51 -1.80 -10.22 -9.54
CA LEU A 51 -3.15 -9.88 -9.97
C LEU A 51 -3.77 -11.06 -10.71
N ALA A 52 -5.09 -11.24 -10.59
CA ALA A 52 -5.82 -12.28 -11.30
C ALA A 52 -6.80 -11.67 -12.32
N SER A 53 -6.89 -12.29 -13.50
CA SER A 53 -7.94 -12.01 -14.48
C SER A 53 -9.14 -12.93 -14.28
N ARG A 54 -10.30 -12.54 -14.81
CA ARG A 54 -11.50 -13.41 -14.82
C ARG A 54 -11.28 -14.72 -15.59
N GLY A 55 -10.33 -14.76 -16.51
CA GLY A 55 -9.96 -15.94 -17.29
C GLY A 55 -8.94 -16.86 -16.60
N GLY A 56 -8.53 -16.58 -15.36
CA GLY A 56 -7.59 -17.40 -14.60
C GLY A 56 -6.12 -17.13 -14.87
N ALA A 57 -5.78 -16.27 -15.83
CA ALA A 57 -4.40 -15.80 -16.00
C ALA A 57 -3.99 -14.91 -14.81
N THR A 58 -2.74 -15.03 -14.39
CA THR A 58 -2.14 -14.23 -13.32
C THR A 58 -1.07 -13.28 -13.85
N LEU A 59 -0.86 -12.17 -13.16
CA LEU A 59 0.18 -11.18 -13.44
C LEU A 59 0.98 -10.96 -12.14
N PRO A 60 2.24 -11.40 -12.07
CA PRO A 60 3.06 -11.32 -10.85
C PRO A 60 3.24 -9.89 -10.33
N LEU A 61 3.12 -9.74 -9.02
CA LEU A 61 3.41 -8.52 -8.30
C LEU A 61 4.62 -8.70 -7.38
N TRP A 62 5.32 -7.61 -7.14
CA TRP A 62 6.41 -7.54 -6.18
C TRP A 62 6.33 -6.25 -5.37
N PHE A 63 6.63 -6.36 -4.09
CA PHE A 63 6.73 -5.24 -3.14
C PHE A 63 8.04 -5.40 -2.38
N GLY A 64 8.71 -4.31 -2.06
CA GLY A 64 9.94 -4.37 -1.29
C GLY A 64 10.28 -3.09 -0.54
N PRO A 65 11.54 -2.98 -0.08
CA PRO A 65 11.98 -1.85 0.73
C PRO A 65 11.73 -0.51 0.05
N GLY A 66 10.95 0.35 0.69
CA GLY A 66 10.66 1.69 0.20
C GLY A 66 9.41 1.82 -0.65
N ASP A 67 8.69 0.71 -0.91
CA ASP A 67 7.37 0.76 -1.52
C ASP A 67 6.29 1.25 -0.54
N GLY A 68 6.58 1.27 0.76
CA GLY A 68 5.71 1.83 1.79
C GLY A 68 6.16 3.22 2.24
N ARG A 69 5.20 4.14 2.41
CA ARG A 69 5.46 5.44 3.05
C ARG A 69 4.32 5.89 3.96
N ILE A 70 4.64 6.49 5.09
CA ILE A 70 3.69 7.14 6.01
C ILE A 70 4.05 8.62 6.10
N VAL A 71 3.10 9.51 5.83
CA VAL A 71 3.27 10.96 5.94
C VAL A 71 2.33 11.49 7.01
N PHE A 72 2.86 12.28 7.96
CA PHE A 72 2.09 12.80 9.09
C PHE A 72 1.59 14.22 8.78
N ALA A 73 0.27 14.44 8.75
CA ALA A 73 -0.33 15.64 8.14
C ALA A 73 0.08 16.99 8.77
N ARG A 74 0.50 16.99 10.04
CA ARG A 74 0.86 18.20 10.80
C ARG A 74 2.36 18.34 11.06
N SER A 75 3.19 17.58 10.36
CA SER A 75 4.65 17.64 10.49
C SER A 75 5.34 17.30 9.17
N SER A 76 6.64 17.58 9.05
CA SER A 76 7.45 17.09 7.94
C SER A 76 7.94 15.64 8.15
N ARG A 77 7.44 14.96 9.20
CA ARG A 77 7.84 13.59 9.49
C ARG A 77 7.27 12.66 8.42
N GLU A 78 8.13 11.75 7.98
CA GLU A 78 7.76 10.62 7.17
C GLU A 78 8.46 9.35 7.64
N ILE A 79 7.86 8.20 7.36
CA ILE A 79 8.47 6.88 7.56
C ILE A 79 8.43 6.17 6.23
N VAL A 80 9.58 5.70 5.77
CA VAL A 80 9.71 4.81 4.61
C VAL A 80 9.87 3.40 5.16
N PHE A 81 9.15 2.43 4.59
CA PHE A 81 9.13 1.06 5.09
C PHE A 81 9.03 0.03 3.96
N ASP A 82 9.34 -1.22 4.28
CA ASP A 82 9.04 -2.38 3.43
C ASP A 82 7.63 -2.88 3.76
N PRO A 83 6.68 -2.89 2.80
CA PRO A 83 5.33 -3.38 3.04
C PRO A 83 5.22 -4.85 3.43
N ASN A 84 6.27 -5.66 3.19
CA ASN A 84 6.31 -7.06 3.64
C ASN A 84 6.59 -7.20 5.15
N GLU A 85 7.00 -6.12 5.81
CA GLU A 85 7.32 -6.09 7.23
C GLU A 85 6.31 -5.22 8.01
N PRO A 86 5.98 -5.56 9.27
CA PRO A 86 5.15 -4.71 10.11
C PRO A 86 5.80 -3.34 10.34
N VAL A 87 5.01 -2.26 10.29
CA VAL A 87 5.47 -0.89 10.58
C VAL A 87 4.72 -0.32 11.77
N SER A 88 5.46 0.21 12.76
CA SER A 88 4.89 0.79 13.98
C SER A 88 5.22 2.27 14.13
N PHE A 89 4.25 3.04 14.59
CA PHE A 89 4.39 4.48 14.81
C PHE A 89 3.37 5.00 15.82
N THR A 90 3.53 6.26 16.23
CA THR A 90 2.63 6.90 17.19
C THR A 90 1.91 8.07 16.53
N LEU A 91 0.59 8.12 16.68
CA LEU A 91 -0.23 9.27 16.34
C LEU A 91 -0.50 10.09 17.63
N PRO A 92 -0.07 11.36 17.70
CA PRO A 92 -0.26 12.17 18.89
C PRO A 92 -1.75 12.54 19.09
N PRO A 93 -2.20 12.70 20.35
CA PRO A 93 -3.56 13.17 20.66
C PRO A 93 -3.89 14.50 19.99
N GLY A 94 -5.15 14.68 19.57
CA GLY A 94 -5.68 15.95 19.03
C GLY A 94 -5.16 16.38 17.65
N LEU A 95 -4.08 15.76 17.15
CA LEU A 95 -3.40 16.12 15.89
C LEU A 95 -3.12 14.90 14.99
N GLY A 96 -3.41 13.69 15.45
CA GLY A 96 -2.98 12.46 14.81
C GLY A 96 -3.78 12.11 13.54
N SER A 97 -3.33 12.61 12.40
CA SER A 97 -3.65 12.02 11.12
C SER A 97 -2.38 11.69 10.35
N ALA A 98 -2.38 10.53 9.72
CA ALA A 98 -1.32 10.10 8.83
C ALA A 98 -1.93 9.54 7.55
N THR A 99 -1.18 9.66 6.46
CA THR A 99 -1.54 9.07 5.19
C THR A 99 -0.51 8.01 4.85
N VAL A 100 -0.99 6.80 4.61
CA VAL A 100 -0.18 5.66 4.19
C VAL A 100 -0.27 5.54 2.68
N TYR A 101 0.88 5.43 2.05
CA TYR A 101 1.05 5.24 0.61
C TYR A 101 1.73 3.91 0.33
N LEU A 102 1.22 3.19 -0.67
CA LEU A 102 1.86 1.98 -1.17
C LEU A 102 2.11 2.10 -2.67
N GLY A 103 3.37 1.85 -3.06
CA GLY A 103 3.79 1.54 -4.40
C GLY A 103 3.89 0.03 -4.62
N GLY A 104 4.64 -0.36 -5.65
CA GLY A 104 4.95 -1.75 -5.96
C GLY A 104 5.32 -1.92 -7.43
N ALA A 105 5.62 -3.16 -7.81
CA ALA A 105 6.00 -3.54 -9.15
C ALA A 105 5.08 -4.63 -9.72
N ALA A 106 4.88 -4.57 -11.03
CA ALA A 106 4.18 -5.56 -11.83
C ALA A 106 5.14 -6.13 -12.87
N GLN A 107 5.13 -7.45 -13.06
CA GLN A 107 6.04 -8.14 -13.98
C GLN A 107 5.26 -9.02 -14.98
N PRO A 108 4.62 -8.42 -16.00
CA PRO A 108 3.92 -9.17 -17.04
C PRO A 108 4.87 -10.11 -17.79
N GLY A 109 4.45 -11.37 -18.00
CA GLY A 109 5.19 -12.29 -18.86
C GLY A 109 5.10 -11.88 -20.33
N ALA A 110 6.03 -12.37 -21.17
CA ALA A 110 6.01 -12.10 -22.62
C ALA A 110 4.73 -12.60 -23.33
N GLY A 111 4.11 -13.65 -22.78
CA GLY A 111 2.82 -14.19 -23.24
C GLY A 111 1.62 -13.74 -22.40
N GLN A 112 1.72 -12.65 -21.62
CA GLN A 112 0.62 -12.18 -20.78
C GLN A 112 -0.62 -11.89 -21.63
N PRO A 113 -1.75 -12.57 -21.40
CA PRO A 113 -2.98 -12.29 -22.14
C PRO A 113 -3.48 -10.86 -21.87
N PRO A 114 -4.04 -10.17 -22.88
CA PRO A 114 -4.69 -8.87 -22.65
C PRO A 114 -5.93 -9.06 -21.76
N GLY A 115 -6.18 -8.10 -20.88
CA GLY A 115 -7.37 -8.10 -20.04
C GLY A 115 -7.20 -7.27 -18.77
N GLU A 116 -8.26 -7.24 -17.97
CA GLU A 116 -8.23 -6.65 -16.64
C GLU A 116 -7.73 -7.66 -15.62
N TYR A 117 -6.82 -7.19 -14.75
CA TYR A 117 -6.25 -7.96 -13.67
C TYR A 117 -6.41 -7.19 -12.37
N THR A 118 -6.91 -7.86 -11.32
CA THR A 118 -7.17 -7.24 -10.01
C THR A 118 -6.74 -8.16 -8.88
N ALA A 119 -6.37 -7.59 -7.74
CA ALA A 119 -6.22 -8.29 -6.47
C ALA A 119 -6.55 -7.33 -5.32
N ALA A 120 -6.79 -7.89 -4.14
CA ALA A 120 -6.99 -7.11 -2.92
C ALA A 120 -5.68 -7.00 -2.13
N ILE A 121 -5.46 -5.84 -1.53
CA ILE A 121 -4.48 -5.65 -0.46
C ILE A 121 -5.28 -5.54 0.84
N THR A 122 -4.98 -6.39 1.81
CA THR A 122 -5.61 -6.31 3.14
C THR A 122 -4.66 -5.58 4.09
N VAL A 123 -5.20 -4.63 4.86
CA VAL A 123 -4.44 -3.86 5.85
C VAL A 123 -4.97 -4.20 7.24
N PHE A 124 -4.09 -4.75 8.08
CA PHE A 124 -4.37 -4.98 9.50
C PHE A 124 -3.86 -3.79 10.30
N LEU A 125 -4.74 -3.22 11.11
CA LEU A 125 -4.47 -2.08 11.98
C LEU A 125 -4.62 -2.52 13.43
N VAL A 126 -3.54 -2.50 14.19
CA VAL A 126 -3.54 -2.75 15.63
C VAL A 126 -3.24 -1.46 16.36
N VAL A 127 -4.04 -1.15 17.39
CA VAL A 127 -3.86 0.02 18.25
C VAL A 127 -3.62 -0.48 19.67
N ALA A 128 -2.48 -0.13 20.25
CA ALA A 128 -2.20 -0.49 21.63
C ALA A 128 -3.00 0.43 22.56
N ASN A 129 -3.89 -0.15 23.36
CA ASN A 129 -4.59 0.56 24.43
C ASN A 129 -3.66 0.64 25.63
N THR A 130 -3.36 1.84 26.11
CA THR A 130 -2.72 2.03 27.42
C THR A 130 -3.82 1.99 28.47
N ALA A 131 -3.88 0.91 29.25
CA ALA A 131 -4.68 0.90 30.48
C ALA A 131 -3.93 1.75 31.51
N THR A 132 -4.46 2.93 31.81
CA THR A 132 -4.09 3.73 32.99
C THR A 132 -4.93 3.33 34.17
#